data_AF-A0A345CV96-F1
#
_entry.id   AF-A0A345CV96-F1
#
_cell.length_a   1.000
_cell.length_b   1.000
_cell.length_c   1.000
_cell.angle_alpha   90.00
_cell.angle_beta   90.00
_cell.angle_gamma   90.00
#
_symmetry.space_group_name_H-M   'P 1'
#
loop_
_entity.id
_entity.type
_entity.pdbx_description
1 polymer ?
#
loop_
_entity_poly.entity_id
_entity_poly.type
_entity_poly.pdbx_seq_one_letter_code
_entity_poly.pdbx_strand_id
1 'polypeptide(L)'
;MPASTINNYLHKGTEPALGVVLAIAEVEQISLEWLASGLNKDGLAISNPKSSGDDPLKFTWLMIYEFLSREDAEALIRLIHQEGARGILTYPRKDDSIDKAFEDEGASHSAARNQKRALQDGKLDITQSPASDNKGQAR
;
A
#
# COMPACT_ATOMS: atom_id res chain seq x y z
N MET A 1 46.77 -10.31 -21.46
CA MET A 1 47.66 -10.56 -20.30
C MET A 1 48.18 -11.99 -20.33
N PRO A 2 49.40 -12.26 -19.86
CA PRO A 2 49.94 -13.63 -19.75
C PRO A 2 49.20 -14.46 -18.69
N ALA A 3 48.96 -15.75 -18.96
CA ALA A 3 48.28 -16.66 -18.02
C ALA A 3 49.04 -16.82 -16.69
N SER A 4 50.37 -16.73 -16.73
CA SER A 4 51.23 -16.77 -15.53
C SER A 4 50.99 -15.59 -14.59
N THR A 5 50.61 -14.42 -15.12
CA THR A 5 50.30 -13.22 -14.34
C THR A 5 49.00 -13.39 -13.56
N ILE A 6 47.96 -13.96 -14.18
CA ILE A 6 46.69 -14.28 -13.51
C ILE A 6 46.89 -15.30 -12.40
N ASN A 7 47.70 -16.34 -12.66
CA ASN A 7 47.96 -17.39 -11.68
C ASN A 7 48.62 -16.85 -10.40
N ASN A 8 49.44 -15.81 -10.53
CA ASN A 8 50.04 -15.15 -9.37
C ASN A 8 48.96 -14.41 -8.54
N TYR A 9 48.02 -13.71 -9.18
CA TYR A 9 46.94 -13.02 -8.48
C TYR A 9 46.00 -13.98 -7.74
N LEU A 10 45.72 -15.16 -8.31
CA LEU A 10 44.81 -16.14 -7.73
C LEU A 10 45.41 -16.95 -6.56
N HIS A 11 46.68 -17.34 -6.65
CA HIS A 11 47.26 -18.32 -5.72
C HIS A 11 48.37 -17.77 -4.83
N LYS A 12 49.00 -16.66 -5.23
CA LYS A 12 50.19 -16.14 -4.53
C LYS A 12 49.90 -14.90 -3.69
N GLY A 13 48.64 -14.47 -3.61
CA GLY A 13 48.22 -13.32 -2.80
C GLY A 13 48.83 -11.99 -3.28
N THR A 14 49.30 -11.92 -4.52
CA THR A 14 49.78 -10.65 -5.09
C THR A 14 48.58 -9.79 -5.47
N GLU A 15 48.58 -8.52 -5.09
CA GLU A 15 47.51 -7.59 -5.44
C GLU A 15 47.62 -7.17 -6.92
N PRO A 16 46.53 -7.29 -7.71
CA PRO A 16 46.51 -6.79 -9.08
C PRO A 16 46.42 -5.26 -9.11
N ALA A 17 47.03 -4.64 -10.13
CA ALA A 17 46.83 -3.22 -10.39
C ALA A 17 45.38 -2.94 -10.80
N LEU A 18 44.84 -1.76 -10.48
CA LEU A 18 43.44 -1.40 -10.79
C LEU A 18 43.07 -1.61 -12.28
N GLY A 19 43.99 -1.32 -13.21
CA GLY A 19 43.76 -1.55 -14.64
C GLY A 19 43.54 -3.02 -15.02
N VAL A 20 44.14 -3.96 -14.29
CA VAL A 20 43.93 -5.40 -14.46
C VAL A 20 42.53 -5.79 -13.99
N VAL A 21 42.12 -5.27 -12.84
CA VAL A 21 40.80 -5.51 -12.25
C VAL A 21 39.69 -4.97 -13.18
N LEU A 22 39.88 -3.77 -13.74
CA LEU A 22 39.00 -3.18 -14.75
C LEU A 22 38.87 -4.04 -16.01
N ALA A 23 40.01 -4.51 -16.55
CA ALA A 23 40.01 -5.35 -17.75
C ALA A 23 39.27 -6.68 -17.52
N ILE A 24 39.42 -7.29 -16.34
CA ILE A 24 38.69 -8.52 -15.98
C ILE A 24 37.20 -8.23 -15.85
N ALA A 25 36.81 -7.14 -15.19
CA ALA A 25 35.41 -6.76 -15.03
C ALA A 25 34.71 -6.51 -16.37
N GLU A 26 35.41 -5.88 -17.32
CA GLU A 26 34.90 -5.63 -18.68
C GLU A 26 34.76 -6.91 -19.50
N VAL A 27 35.75 -7.81 -19.44
CA VAL A 27 35.71 -9.09 -20.17
C VAL A 27 34.63 -10.02 -19.62
N GLU A 28 34.50 -10.09 -18.30
CA GLU A 28 33.55 -10.98 -17.60
C GLU A 28 32.16 -10.35 -17.42
N GLN A 29 31.97 -9.09 -17.83
CA GLN A 29 30.70 -8.34 -17.69
C GLN A 29 30.16 -8.34 -16.25
N ILE A 30 31.06 -8.16 -15.27
CA ILE A 30 30.76 -8.12 -13.84
C ILE A 30 31.09 -6.74 -13.27
N SER A 31 30.45 -6.37 -12.16
CA SER A 31 30.75 -5.10 -11.49
C SER A 31 32.08 -5.17 -10.72
N LEU A 32 32.78 -4.04 -10.62
CA LEU A 32 34.00 -3.93 -9.82
C LEU A 32 33.74 -4.23 -8.33
N GLU A 33 32.58 -3.83 -7.82
CA GLU A 33 32.16 -4.10 -6.45
C GLU A 33 32.00 -5.60 -6.20
N TRP A 34 31.41 -6.33 -7.16
CA TRP A 34 31.33 -7.79 -7.09
C TRP A 34 32.72 -8.43 -7.16
N LEU A 35 33.58 -7.95 -8.05
CA LEU A 35 34.94 -8.49 -8.20
C LEU A 35 35.80 -8.24 -6.94
N ALA A 36 35.61 -7.12 -6.26
CA ALA A 36 36.37 -6.73 -5.08
C ALA A 36 35.81 -7.30 -3.76
N SER A 37 34.49 -7.32 -3.59
CA SER A 37 33.83 -7.68 -2.33
C SER A 37 33.05 -8.99 -2.40
N GLY A 38 32.77 -9.53 -3.59
CA GLY A 38 31.88 -10.67 -3.80
C GLY A 38 30.40 -10.38 -3.50
N LEU A 39 30.04 -9.12 -3.23
CA LEU A 39 28.70 -8.71 -2.85
C LEU A 39 28.06 -7.91 -3.98
N ASN A 40 26.95 -8.40 -4.52
CA ASN A 40 26.09 -7.60 -5.38
C ASN A 40 25.25 -6.66 -4.51
N LYS A 41 25.64 -5.40 -4.39
CA LYS A 41 24.82 -4.36 -3.72
C LYS A 41 23.58 -4.00 -4.54
N ASP A 42 23.60 -4.29 -5.83
CA ASP A 42 22.47 -4.13 -6.72
C ASP A 42 21.81 -5.49 -6.94
N GLY A 43 20.64 -5.70 -6.33
CA GLY A 43 19.76 -6.87 -6.50
C GLY A 43 19.12 -6.96 -7.89
N LEU A 44 19.89 -6.69 -8.94
CA LEU A 44 19.56 -6.88 -10.34
C LEU A 44 20.65 -7.78 -10.94
N ALA A 45 20.81 -8.97 -10.35
CA ALA A 45 21.72 -9.98 -10.85
C ALA A 45 21.20 -10.49 -12.19
N ILE A 46 21.86 -10.06 -13.27
CA ILE A 46 21.96 -10.80 -14.51
C ILE A 46 22.44 -12.21 -14.15
N SER A 47 21.57 -13.19 -14.41
CA SER A 47 21.82 -14.64 -14.50
C SER A 47 22.53 -15.34 -13.33
N ASN A 48 21.78 -15.68 -12.28
CA ASN A 48 21.82 -17.03 -11.71
C ASN A 48 20.48 -17.32 -11.00
N PRO A 49 19.55 -18.11 -11.57
CA PRO A 49 18.21 -18.33 -11.00
C PRO A 49 18.21 -19.31 -9.81
N LYS A 50 19.24 -19.27 -8.96
CA LYS A 50 19.39 -20.19 -7.82
C LYS A 50 19.79 -19.46 -6.56
N SER A 51 18.95 -18.54 -6.09
CA SER A 51 18.79 -18.34 -4.65
C SER A 51 17.62 -17.39 -4.36
N SER A 52 16.73 -17.86 -3.49
CA SER A 52 15.71 -17.12 -2.73
C SER A 52 14.52 -16.52 -3.50
N GLY A 53 13.46 -17.33 -3.63
CA GLY A 53 12.08 -16.83 -3.54
C GLY A 53 11.54 -15.97 -4.68
N ASP A 54 12.15 -16.00 -5.86
CA ASP A 54 11.60 -15.29 -7.01
C ASP A 54 10.26 -15.88 -7.43
N ASP A 55 9.23 -15.04 -7.42
CA ASP A 55 7.91 -15.36 -7.94
C ASP A 55 8.05 -15.79 -9.42
N PRO A 56 7.77 -17.05 -9.76
CA PRO A 56 7.92 -17.55 -11.12
C PRO A 56 7.05 -16.78 -12.11
N LEU A 57 5.94 -16.20 -11.63
CA LEU A 57 5.08 -15.36 -12.44
C LEU A 57 5.76 -14.03 -12.78
N LYS A 58 6.40 -13.39 -11.80
CA LYS A 58 7.19 -12.16 -12.01
C LYS A 58 8.32 -12.40 -13.00
N PHE A 59 9.04 -13.52 -12.88
CA PHE A 59 10.09 -13.88 -13.83
C PHE A 59 9.56 -14.07 -15.25
N THR A 60 8.45 -14.81 -15.39
CA THR A 60 7.79 -15.03 -16.69
C THR A 60 7.31 -13.71 -17.29
N TRP A 61 6.75 -12.81 -16.48
CA TRP A 61 6.31 -11.49 -16.93
C TRP A 61 7.48 -10.62 -17.42
N LEU A 62 8.59 -10.58 -16.69
CA LEU A 62 9.79 -9.85 -17.09
C LEU A 62 10.36 -10.39 -18.39
N MET A 63 10.43 -11.72 -18.54
CA MET A 63 10.85 -12.36 -19.78
C MET A 63 9.95 -11.93 -20.95
N ILE A 64 8.62 -12.03 -20.80
CA ILE A 64 7.68 -11.63 -21.85
C ILE A 64 7.90 -10.15 -22.20
N TYR A 65 7.97 -9.27 -21.20
CA TYR A 65 8.18 -7.84 -21.40
C TYR A 65 9.46 -7.51 -22.17
N GLU A 66 10.57 -8.20 -21.89
CA GLU A 66 11.84 -7.99 -22.61
C GLU A 66 11.75 -8.32 -24.11
N PHE A 67 10.85 -9.21 -24.51
CA PHE A 67 10.62 -9.55 -25.92
C PHE A 67 9.61 -8.63 -26.62
N LEU A 68 8.89 -7.76 -25.90
CA LEU A 68 7.96 -6.83 -26.52
C LEU A 68 8.70 -5.64 -27.14
N SER A 69 8.29 -5.27 -28.35
CA SER A 69 8.66 -3.98 -28.93
C SER A 69 8.07 -2.83 -28.11
N ARG A 70 8.57 -1.61 -28.29
CA ARG A 70 8.03 -0.43 -27.61
C ARG A 70 6.57 -0.21 -27.96
N GLU A 71 6.23 -0.47 -29.22
CA GLU A 71 4.88 -0.37 -29.78
C GLU A 71 3.93 -1.39 -29.13
N ASP A 72 4.38 -2.64 -29.01
CA ASP A 72 3.58 -3.72 -28.39
C ASP A 72 3.40 -3.50 -26.89
N ALA A 73 4.44 -3.02 -26.19
CA ALA A 73 4.37 -2.69 -24.78
C ALA A 73 3.39 -1.54 -24.53
N GLU A 74 3.41 -0.49 -25.35
CA GLU A 74 2.44 0.61 -25.29
C GLU A 74 1.01 0.12 -25.56
N ALA A 75 0.81 -0.76 -26.53
CA ALA A 75 -0.49 -1.35 -26.82
C ALA A 75 -1.01 -2.20 -25.65
N LEU A 76 -0.15 -3.01 -25.03
CA LEU A 76 -0.48 -3.84 -23.88
C LEU A 76 -0.89 -3.00 -22.66
N ILE A 77 -0.15 -1.93 -22.37
CA ILE A 77 -0.48 -1.00 -21.27
C ILE A 77 -1.84 -0.33 -21.52
N ARG A 78 -2.12 0.12 -22.75
CA ARG A 78 -3.40 0.72 -23.10
C ARG A 78 -4.56 -0.24 -22.92
N LEU A 79 -4.39 -1.50 -23.32
CA LEU A 79 -5.39 -2.55 -23.16
C LEU A 79 -5.69 -2.82 -21.68
N ILE A 80 -4.64 -2.99 -20.86
CA ILE A 80 -4.77 -3.19 -19.40
C ILE A 80 -5.50 -2.02 -18.76
N HIS A 81 -5.16 -0.78 -19.14
CA HIS A 81 -5.81 0.41 -18.62
C HIS A 81 -7.30 0.48 -19.03
N GLN A 82 -7.61 0.20 -20.29
CA GLN A 82 -8.99 0.23 -20.80
C GLN A 82 -9.88 -0.81 -20.11
N GLU A 83 -9.40 -2.03 -19.94
CA GLU A 83 -10.13 -3.09 -19.26
C GLU A 83 -10.21 -2.86 -17.74
N GLY A 84 -9.17 -2.28 -17.12
CA GLY A 84 -9.22 -1.82 -15.74
C GLY A 84 -10.27 -0.74 -15.51
N ALA A 85 -10.32 0.28 -16.37
CA ALA A 85 -11.33 1.34 -16.31
C ALA A 85 -12.75 0.80 -16.53
N ARG A 86 -12.92 -0.14 -17.48
CA ARG A 86 -14.20 -0.83 -17.70
C ARG A 86 -14.63 -1.64 -16.48
N GLY A 87 -13.72 -2.35 -15.82
CA GLY A 87 -14.03 -3.09 -14.60
C GLY A 87 -14.57 -2.20 -13.48
N ILE A 88 -13.98 -1.03 -13.29
CA ILE A 88 -14.43 -0.03 -12.30
C ILE A 88 -15.82 0.51 -12.66
N LEU A 89 -16.08 0.80 -13.94
CA LEU A 89 -17.39 1.29 -14.40
C LEU A 89 -18.47 0.21 -14.38
N THR A 90 -18.10 -1.06 -14.56
CA THR A 90 -19.02 -2.20 -14.59
C THR A 90 -19.33 -2.74 -13.20
N TYR A 91 -18.56 -2.35 -12.18
CA TYR A 91 -18.94 -2.57 -10.79
C TYR A 91 -19.93 -1.47 -10.38
N PRO A 92 -21.25 -1.71 -10.36
CA PRO A 92 -22.14 -0.81 -9.65
C PRO A 92 -21.62 -0.78 -8.21
N ARG A 93 -21.25 0.42 -7.76
CA ARG A 93 -20.89 0.74 -6.39
C ARG A 93 -21.94 0.11 -5.47
N LYS A 94 -21.63 -1.07 -4.90
CA LYS A 94 -22.49 -1.77 -3.94
C LYS A 94 -22.29 -1.11 -2.58
N ASP A 95 -22.65 0.17 -2.50
CA ASP A 95 -22.53 0.99 -1.31
C ASP A 95 -23.77 1.89 -1.15
N ASP A 96 -24.96 1.30 -1.18
CA ASP A 96 -26.14 1.86 -0.50
C ASP A 96 -26.00 1.75 1.04
N SER A 97 -24.90 1.17 1.53
CA SER A 97 -24.55 1.02 2.94
C SER A 97 -23.89 2.27 3.56
N ILE A 98 -23.29 3.15 2.75
CA ILE A 98 -22.59 4.34 3.28
C ILE A 98 -23.58 5.50 3.50
N ASP A 99 -24.57 5.65 2.62
CA ASP A 99 -25.59 6.69 2.77
C ASP A 99 -26.52 6.43 3.98
N LYS A 100 -26.75 5.16 4.32
CA LYS A 100 -27.54 4.78 5.51
C LYS A 100 -26.81 4.95 6.84
N ALA A 101 -25.48 5.09 6.84
CA ALA A 101 -24.72 5.34 8.07
C ALA A 101 -24.80 6.82 8.50
N PHE A 102 -25.05 7.74 7.56
CA PHE A 102 -25.17 9.17 7.86
C PHE A 102 -26.60 9.62 8.20
N GLU A 103 -27.63 8.85 7.82
CA GLU A 103 -29.01 9.14 8.22
C GLU A 103 -29.31 8.75 9.68
N ASP A 104 -28.60 7.75 10.25
CA ASP A 104 -28.87 7.25 11.61
C ASP A 104 -28.31 8.17 12.73
N GLU A 105 -27.21 8.89 12.48
CA GLU A 105 -26.69 9.87 13.45
C GLU A 105 -27.51 11.17 13.52
N GLY A 106 -28.23 11.53 12.44
CA GLY A 106 -29.09 12.71 12.39
C GLY A 106 -30.39 12.55 13.17
N ALA A 107 -30.96 11.34 13.17
CA ALA A 107 -32.21 11.05 13.87
C ALA A 107 -32.06 11.12 15.40
N SER A 108 -30.96 10.58 15.94
CA SER A 108 -30.70 10.57 17.39
C SER A 108 -30.42 11.96 17.98
N HIS A 109 -29.76 12.86 17.23
CA HIS A 109 -29.46 14.21 17.71
C HIS A 109 -30.69 15.14 17.75
N SER A 110 -31.69 14.92 16.88
CA SER A 110 -32.93 15.72 16.88
C SER A 110 -33.89 15.33 18.03
N ALA A 111 -33.94 14.05 18.39
CA ALA A 111 -34.74 13.54 19.51
C ALA A 111 -34.23 14.07 20.86
N ALA A 112 -32.90 14.08 21.07
CA ALA A 112 -32.30 14.57 22.31
C ALA A 112 -32.48 16.10 22.52
N ARG A 113 -32.59 16.87 21.43
CA ARG A 113 -32.82 18.33 21.50
C ARG A 113 -34.27 18.68 21.86
N ASN A 114 -35.24 17.89 21.40
CA ASN A 114 -36.65 18.12 21.70
C ASN A 114 -37.01 17.71 23.15
N GLN A 115 -36.35 16.70 23.71
CA GLN A 115 -36.58 16.30 25.10
C GLN A 115 -35.98 17.30 26.11
N LYS A 116 -34.84 17.94 25.80
CA LYS A 116 -34.26 18.98 26.68
C LYS A 116 -35.06 20.29 26.70
N ARG A 117 -35.76 20.66 25.63
CA ARG A 117 -36.65 21.83 25.61
C ARG A 117 -37.92 21.63 26.45
N ALA A 118 -38.50 20.43 26.42
CA ALA A 118 -39.71 20.13 27.18
C ALA A 118 -39.52 20.16 28.72
N LEU A 119 -38.30 19.98 29.23
CA LEU A 119 -37.99 20.08 30.66
C LEU A 119 -37.59 21.50 31.13
N GLN A 120 -37.25 22.41 30.21
CA GLN A 120 -36.78 23.75 30.57
C GLN A 120 -37.90 24.79 30.64
N ASP A 121 -39.02 24.56 29.94
CA ASP A 121 -40.20 25.44 29.93
C ASP A 121 -41.22 25.14 31.05
N GLY A 122 -40.93 24.16 31.93
CA GLY A 122 -41.86 23.69 32.98
C GLY A 122 -41.63 24.23 34.39
N LYS A 123 -40.70 25.16 34.62
CA LYS A 123 -40.39 25.61 36.00
C LYS A 123 -40.11 27.11 36.09
N LEU A 124 -41.12 27.94 35.82
CA LEU A 124 -41.28 29.26 36.41
C LEU A 124 -42.79 29.61 36.45
N ASP A 125 -43.51 29.21 37.50
CA ASP A 125 -44.44 30.15 38.13
C ASP A 125 -44.76 29.76 39.59
N ILE A 126 -44.07 30.51 40.45
CA ILE A 126 -44.42 31.05 41.77
C ILE A 126 -45.90 31.00 42.23
N THR A 127 -46.05 30.59 43.50
CA THR A 127 -46.81 31.31 44.54
C THR A 127 -48.34 31.41 44.40
N GLN A 128 -49.10 30.63 45.18
CA GLN A 128 -49.80 31.03 46.43
C GLN A 128 -50.98 30.11 46.76
N SER A 129 -51.12 29.78 48.04
CA SER A 129 -52.23 29.06 48.68
C SER A 129 -53.60 29.71 48.44
N PRO A 130 -54.70 29.00 48.78
CA PRO A 130 -55.31 29.33 50.08
C PRO A 130 -55.97 28.16 50.83
N ALA A 131 -56.11 28.42 52.13
CA ALA A 131 -57.22 28.06 53.01
C ALA A 131 -57.44 26.60 53.44
N SER A 132 -57.29 26.48 54.77
CA SER A 132 -57.70 25.44 55.71
C SER A 132 -59.19 25.04 55.69
N ASP A 133 -59.42 23.93 56.40
CA ASP A 133 -60.68 23.38 56.93
C ASP A 133 -61.64 22.83 55.87
N ASN A 134 -62.19 21.61 56.02
CA ASN A 134 -62.90 21.19 57.20
C ASN A 134 -63.09 19.65 57.26
N LYS A 135 -63.18 19.19 58.50
CA LYS A 135 -63.60 17.87 59.00
C LYS A 135 -64.84 17.27 58.32
N GLY A 136 -64.90 15.94 58.44
CA GLY A 136 -66.15 15.18 58.62
C GLY A 136 -66.45 14.28 57.43
N GLN A 137 -66.36 12.96 57.58
CA GLN A 137 -67.48 12.07 57.95
C GLN A 137 -68.53 11.98 56.82
N ALA A 138 -69.08 10.85 56.41
CA ALA A 138 -69.14 9.46 56.87
C ALA A 138 -69.45 8.65 55.58
N ARG A 139 -69.07 7.37 55.44
CA ARG A 139 -69.84 6.21 55.92
C ARG A 139 -71.31 6.21 55.49
#